data_AF-A0A936ZIA5-F1
#
_entry.id   AF-A0A936ZIA5-F1
#
_cell.length_a   1.000
_cell.length_b   1.000
_cell.length_c   1.000
_cell.angle_alpha   90.00
_cell.angle_beta   90.00
_cell.angle_gamma   90.00
#
_symmetry.space_group_name_H-M   'P 1'
#
loop_
_entity.id
_entity.type
_entity.pdbx_description
1 polymer ?
#
loop_
_entity_poly.entity_id
_entity_poly.type
_entity_poly.pdbx_seq_one_letter_code
_entity_poly.pdbx_strand_id
1 'polypeptide(L)'
;MPATELKIRTLAHQLSEILDVYASSFDHWREDPSDLGRYERTHANLDLVRVLTDKAFPGGRGELGELLLCHSELKLLVLRRHLARRAPPAPDDPETDLRMLQARHDLLVANLRGLCAQRSQPHGTPGLRIPGSQHRGAEH
;
A
#
# COMPACT_ATOMS: atom_id res chain seq x y z
N MET A 1 2.02 -7.74 -27.17
CA MET A 1 1.50 -7.84 -25.78
C MET A 1 0.01 -8.14 -25.88
N PRO A 2 -0.51 -9.22 -25.28
CA PRO A 2 -1.96 -9.46 -25.29
C PRO A 2 -2.68 -8.32 -24.55
N ALA A 3 -3.82 -7.87 -25.07
CA ALA A 3 -4.56 -6.71 -24.54
C ALA A 3 -4.88 -6.80 -23.04
N THR A 4 -5.06 -8.02 -22.53
CA THR A 4 -5.29 -8.32 -21.10
C THR A 4 -4.10 -7.95 -20.21
N GLU A 5 -2.87 -8.14 -20.69
CA GLU A 5 -1.66 -7.87 -19.89
C GLU A 5 -1.40 -6.36 -19.78
N LEU A 6 -1.65 -5.60 -20.85
CA LEU A 6 -1.59 -4.14 -20.80
C LEU A 6 -2.63 -3.58 -19.81
N LYS A 7 -3.86 -4.11 -19.84
CA LYS A 7 -4.92 -3.73 -18.90
C LYS A 7 -4.52 -4.00 -17.45
N ILE A 8 -3.92 -5.15 -17.16
CA ILE A 8 -3.47 -5.49 -15.80
C ILE A 8 -2.37 -4.53 -15.32
N ARG A 9 -1.42 -4.15 -16.20
CA ARG A 9 -0.38 -3.17 -15.86
C ARG A 9 -0.95 -1.80 -15.54
N THR A 10 -1.89 -1.33 -16.35
CA THR A 10 -2.59 -0.07 -16.09
C THR A 10 -3.32 -0.11 -14.76
N LEU A 11 -4.04 -1.21 -14.46
CA LEU A 11 -4.71 -1.38 -13.18
C LEU A 11 -3.74 -1.41 -11.99
N ALA A 12 -2.59 -2.07 -12.13
CA ALA A 12 -1.56 -2.09 -11.10
C ALA A 12 -0.95 -0.70 -10.86
N HIS A 13 -0.76 0.10 -11.92
CA HIS A 13 -0.32 1.49 -11.79
C HIS A 13 -1.34 2.35 -11.05
N GLN A 14 -2.61 2.30 -11.48
CA GLN A 14 -3.72 3.00 -10.82
C GLN A 14 -3.89 2.59 -9.36
N LEU A 15 -3.71 1.29 -9.06
CA LEU A 15 -3.73 0.78 -7.69
C LEU A 15 -2.62 1.40 -6.82
N SER A 16 -1.41 1.55 -7.38
CA SER A 16 -0.31 2.22 -6.66
C SER A 16 -0.66 3.66 -6.32
N GLU A 17 -1.21 4.42 -7.27
CA GLU A 17 -1.61 5.82 -7.05
C GLU A 17 -2.71 5.93 -5.98
N ILE A 18 -3.74 5.08 -6.04
CA ILE A 18 -4.82 5.14 -5.05
C ILE A 18 -4.36 4.68 -3.66
N LEU A 19 -3.39 3.76 -3.58
CA LEU A 19 -2.79 3.35 -2.30
C LEU A 19 -2.08 4.53 -1.63
N ASP A 20 -1.42 5.41 -2.40
CA ASP A 20 -0.79 6.61 -1.88
C ASP A 20 -1.81 7.61 -1.33
N VAL A 21 -2.89 7.83 -2.08
CA VAL A 21 -3.99 8.72 -1.66
C VAL A 21 -4.69 8.16 -0.42
N TYR A 22 -4.93 6.85 -0.37
CA TYR A 22 -5.49 6.16 0.80
C TYR A 22 -4.59 6.36 2.03
N ALA A 23 -3.30 6.01 1.92
CA ALA A 23 -2.37 6.04 3.05
C ALA A 23 -2.26 7.46 3.61
N SER A 24 -2.05 8.45 2.74
CA SER A 24 -2.00 9.85 3.15
C SER A 24 -3.32 10.31 3.78
N SER A 25 -4.48 9.98 3.19
CA SER A 25 -5.77 10.39 3.75
C SER A 25 -6.00 9.78 5.13
N PHE A 26 -5.61 8.51 5.33
CA PHE A 26 -5.74 7.83 6.59
C PHE A 26 -4.82 8.44 7.65
N ASP A 27 -3.55 8.70 7.32
CA ASP A 27 -2.60 9.35 8.22
C ASP A 27 -3.14 10.68 8.75
N HIS A 28 -3.63 11.54 7.86
CA HIS A 28 -4.23 12.81 8.24
C HIS A 28 -5.49 12.64 9.10
N TRP A 29 -6.35 11.65 8.81
CA TRP A 29 -7.52 11.39 9.65
C TRP A 29 -7.14 10.91 11.05
N ARG A 30 -6.04 10.16 11.21
CA ARG A 30 -5.60 9.74 12.56
C ARG A 30 -5.18 10.92 13.43
N GLU A 31 -4.65 11.98 12.83
CA GLU A 31 -4.26 13.21 13.54
C GLU A 31 -5.48 13.95 14.09
N ASP A 32 -6.57 14.02 13.32
CA ASP A 32 -7.86 14.55 13.74
C ASP A 32 -9.01 13.56 13.45
N PRO A 33 -9.26 12.60 14.37
CA PRO A 33 -10.29 11.57 14.17
C PRO A 33 -11.72 12.11 14.14
N SER A 34 -11.93 13.39 14.48
CA SER A 34 -13.24 14.04 14.48
C SER A 34 -13.69 14.50 13.09
N ASP A 35 -12.77 14.59 12.12
CA ASP A 35 -13.05 14.91 10.72
C ASP A 35 -13.68 13.71 9.99
N LEU A 36 -15.00 13.56 10.12
CA LEU A 36 -15.77 12.48 9.48
C LEU A 36 -15.68 12.52 7.95
N GLY A 37 -15.65 13.71 7.34
CA GLY A 37 -15.56 13.83 5.88
C GLY A 37 -14.21 13.33 5.33
N ARG A 38 -13.13 13.47 6.10
CA ARG A 38 -11.84 12.85 5.76
C ARG A 38 -11.84 11.34 5.98
N TYR A 39 -12.53 10.86 7.00
CA TYR A 39 -12.72 9.42 7.20
C TYR A 39 -13.47 8.78 6.04
N GLU A 40 -14.58 9.37 5.60
CA GLU A 40 -15.38 8.89 4.47
C GLU A 40 -14.56 8.83 3.18
N ARG A 41 -13.75 9.86 2.91
CA ARG A 41 -12.81 9.85 1.76
C ARG A 41 -11.78 8.74 1.87
N THR A 42 -11.22 8.54 3.06
CA THR A 42 -10.27 7.45 3.32
C THR A 42 -10.90 6.09 3.06
N HIS A 43 -12.13 5.89 3.53
CA HIS A 43 -12.88 4.66 3.31
C HIS A 43 -13.18 4.42 1.83
N ALA A 44 -13.62 5.45 1.10
CA ALA A 44 -13.88 5.35 -0.33
C ALA A 44 -12.59 5.00 -1.12
N ASN A 45 -11.44 5.56 -0.74
CA ASN A 45 -10.15 5.21 -1.34
C ASN A 45 -9.78 3.75 -1.05
N LEU A 46 -10.02 3.27 0.17
CA LEU A 46 -9.76 1.87 0.56
C LEU A 46 -10.67 0.89 -0.20
N ASP A 47 -11.94 1.25 -0.42
CA ASP A 47 -12.86 0.47 -1.26
C ASP A 47 -12.37 0.40 -2.71
N LEU A 48 -11.84 1.50 -3.24
CA LEU A 48 -11.25 1.53 -4.58
C LEU A 48 -9.97 0.68 -4.66
N VAL A 49 -9.10 0.73 -3.65
CA VAL A 49 -7.94 -0.16 -3.51
C VAL A 49 -8.37 -1.63 -3.57
N ARG A 50 -9.43 -2.01 -2.86
CA ARG A 50 -9.98 -3.37 -2.89
C ARG A 50 -10.44 -3.77 -4.28
N VAL A 51 -11.29 -2.95 -4.93
CA VAL A 51 -11.81 -3.23 -6.29
C VAL A 51 -10.69 -3.35 -7.32
N LEU A 52 -9.67 -2.48 -7.25
CA LEU A 52 -8.55 -2.51 -8.17
C LEU A 52 -7.62 -3.71 -7.92
N THR A 53 -7.41 -4.08 -6.66
CA THR A 53 -6.62 -5.27 -6.30
C THR A 53 -7.25 -6.55 -6.87
N ASP A 54 -8.57 -6.73 -6.70
CA ASP A 54 -9.29 -7.89 -7.22
C ASP A 54 -9.18 -8.01 -8.75
N LYS A 55 -9.14 -6.87 -9.45
CA LYS A 55 -9.02 -6.82 -10.91
C LYS A 55 -7.58 -6.98 -11.40
N ALA A 56 -6.60 -6.43 -10.69
CA ALA A 56 -5.18 -6.49 -11.07
C ALA A 56 -4.51 -7.81 -10.68
N PHE A 57 -5.02 -8.47 -9.64
CA PHE A 57 -4.44 -9.69 -9.04
C PHE A 57 -5.51 -10.78 -8.80
N PRO A 58 -6.12 -11.33 -9.86
CA PRO A 58 -7.09 -12.41 -9.72
C PRO A 58 -6.39 -13.67 -9.13
N GLY A 59 -6.89 -14.16 -8.00
CA GLY A 59 -6.30 -15.32 -7.28
C GLY A 59 -5.92 -15.07 -5.82
N GLY A 60 -6.09 -13.83 -5.33
CA GLY A 60 -5.96 -13.49 -3.91
C GLY A 60 -4.58 -12.95 -3.55
N ARG A 61 -4.57 -11.80 -2.89
CA ARG A 61 -3.41 -11.19 -2.23
C ARG A 61 -3.73 -11.11 -0.75
N GLY A 62 -3.12 -11.99 0.06
CA GLY A 62 -3.29 -11.99 1.51
C GLY A 62 -2.94 -10.63 2.13
N GLU A 63 -2.04 -9.90 1.48
CA GLU A 63 -1.58 -8.56 1.87
C GLU A 63 -2.71 -7.53 1.91
N LEU A 64 -3.70 -7.62 1.01
CA LEU A 64 -4.89 -6.75 1.08
C LEU A 64 -5.75 -7.12 2.29
N GLY A 65 -5.97 -8.40 2.54
CA GLY A 65 -6.73 -8.86 3.70
C GLY A 65 -6.08 -8.39 5.01
N GLU A 66 -4.76 -8.52 5.11
CA GLU A 66 -4.00 -8.03 6.26
C GLU A 66 -4.07 -6.51 6.40
N LEU A 67 -4.00 -5.76 5.29
CA LEU A 67 -4.18 -4.30 5.32
C LEU A 67 -5.56 -3.91 5.84
N LEU A 68 -6.63 -4.58 5.39
CA LEU A 68 -8.00 -4.29 5.81
C LEU A 68 -8.22 -4.58 7.31
N LEU A 69 -7.65 -5.67 7.81
CA LEU A 69 -7.67 -6.01 9.24
C LEU A 69 -6.89 -4.96 10.05
N CYS A 70 -5.66 -4.67 9.64
CA CYS A 70 -4.81 -3.69 10.31
C CYS A 70 -5.42 -2.27 10.31
N HIS A 71 -6.03 -1.84 9.19
CA HIS A 71 -6.79 -0.60 9.11
C HIS A 71 -7.92 -0.55 10.14
N SER A 72 -8.68 -1.65 10.27
CA SER A 72 -9.82 -1.73 11.19
C SER A 72 -9.36 -1.69 12.65
N GLU A 73 -8.30 -2.42 12.99
CA GLU A 73 -7.68 -2.39 14.32
C GLU A 73 -7.17 -0.97 14.65
N LEU A 74 -6.46 -0.33 13.72
CA LEU A 74 -5.88 0.99 13.94
C LEU A 74 -6.97 2.05 14.09
N LYS A 75 -8.01 1.99 13.25
CA LYS A 75 -9.20 2.84 13.37
C LYS A 75 -9.84 2.71 14.75
N LEU A 76 -10.07 1.48 15.22
CA LEU A 76 -10.69 1.25 16.54
C LEU A 76 -9.84 1.83 17.66
N LEU A 77 -8.52 1.63 17.60
CA LEU A 77 -7.60 2.15 18.62
C LEU A 77 -7.55 3.69 18.62
N VAL A 78 -7.47 4.32 17.44
CA VAL A 78 -7.51 5.78 17.26
C VAL A 78 -8.81 6.36 17.81
N LEU A 79 -9.96 5.75 17.49
CA LEU A 79 -11.27 6.19 18.00
C LEU A 79 -11.39 5.99 19.51
N ARG A 80 -10.97 4.84 20.04
CA ARG A 80 -10.94 4.59 21.49
C ARG A 80 -10.11 5.63 22.21
N ARG A 81 -8.93 5.97 21.68
CA ARG A 81 -8.07 7.02 22.25
C ARG A 81 -8.73 8.40 22.17
N HIS A 82 -9.33 8.75 21.03
CA HIS A 82 -10.01 10.04 20.87
C HIS A 82 -11.17 10.20 21.85
N LEU A 83 -11.95 9.14 22.08
CA LEU A 83 -13.03 9.10 23.05
C LEU A 83 -12.53 9.04 24.49
N ALA A 84 -11.46 8.28 24.76
CA ALA A 84 -10.86 8.16 26.09
C ALA A 84 -10.13 9.44 26.54
N ARG A 85 -9.64 10.28 25.62
CA ARG A 85 -9.18 11.64 25.94
C ARG A 85 -10.29 12.50 26.57
N ARG A 86 -11.57 12.12 26.40
CA ARG A 86 -12.72 12.73 27.07
C ARG A 86 -13.12 12.00 28.37
N ALA A 87 -12.40 10.96 28.78
CA ALA A 87 -12.62 10.14 29.97
C ALA A 87 -11.36 10.12 30.88
N PRO A 88 -11.44 9.64 32.14
CA PRO A 88 -10.27 9.53 33.02
C PRO A 88 -9.20 8.59 32.43
N PRO A 89 -7.89 8.82 32.68
CA PRO A 89 -6.82 8.03 32.07
C PRO A 89 -6.89 6.56 32.50
N ALA A 90 -6.83 5.65 31.52
CA ALA A 90 -6.68 4.22 31.74
C ALA A 90 -5.20 3.86 32.04
N PRO A 91 -4.92 2.73 32.74
CA PRO A 91 -3.57 2.41 33.23
C PRO A 91 -2.63 1.79 32.19
N ASP A 92 -3.12 1.37 31.02
CA ASP A 92 -2.32 0.71 29.99
C ASP A 92 -1.71 1.73 29.03
N ASP A 93 -0.45 1.55 28.62
CA ASP A 93 0.29 2.42 27.69
C ASP A 93 -0.22 2.23 26.24
N PRO A 94 -1.22 3.02 25.77
CA PRO A 94 -1.88 2.81 24.49
C PRO A 94 -1.02 3.33 23.32
N GLU A 95 0.10 3.98 23.64
CA GLU A 95 0.99 4.64 22.71
C GLU A 95 1.91 3.63 22.03
N THR A 96 2.40 2.65 22.77
CA THR A 96 3.25 1.58 22.23
C THR A 96 2.48 0.71 21.23
N ASP A 97 1.25 0.30 21.58
CA ASP A 97 0.38 -0.48 20.69
C ASP A 97 0.02 0.28 19.41
N LEU A 98 -0.26 1.58 19.53
CA LEU A 98 -0.58 2.43 18.39
C LEU A 98 0.59 2.54 17.41
N ARG A 99 1.81 2.73 17.91
CA ARG A 99 3.02 2.80 17.09
C ARG A 99 3.32 1.48 16.39
N MET A 100 3.20 0.36 17.11
CA MET A 100 3.43 -0.97 16.52
C MET A 100 2.42 -1.26 15.41
N LEU A 101 1.15 -0.94 15.65
CA LEU A 101 0.10 -1.17 14.67
C LEU A 101 0.21 -0.22 13.46
N GLN A 102 0.65 1.01 13.68
CA GLN A 102 0.96 1.94 12.61
C GLN A 102 2.14 1.47 11.76
N ALA A 103 3.24 1.02 12.36
CA ALA A 103 4.38 0.48 11.63
C ALA A 103 3.99 -0.75 10.78
N ARG A 104 3.11 -1.60 11.33
CA ARG A 104 2.55 -2.74 10.58
C ARG A 104 1.69 -2.27 9.40
N HIS A 105 0.86 -1.25 9.58
CA HIS A 105 0.05 -0.67 8.51
C HIS A 105 0.93 -0.12 7.38
N ASP A 106 1.96 0.66 7.72
CA ASP A 106 2.89 1.25 6.76
C ASP A 106 3.63 0.17 5.96
N LEU A 107 4.05 -0.91 6.63
CA LEU A 107 4.68 -2.08 5.99
C LEU A 107 3.74 -2.76 4.99
N LEU A 108 2.46 -2.95 5.36
CA LEU A 108 1.47 -3.58 4.49
C LEU A 108 1.17 -2.73 3.23
N VAL A 109 1.08 -1.41 3.40
CA VAL A 109 0.96 -0.48 2.27
C VAL A 109 2.20 -0.56 1.37
N ALA A 110 3.40 -0.57 1.95
CA ALA A 110 4.65 -0.69 1.19
C ALA A 110 4.74 -2.02 0.42
N ASN A 111 4.30 -3.13 1.03
CA ASN A 111 4.27 -4.44 0.38
C ASN A 111 3.33 -4.44 -0.84
N LEU A 112 2.11 -3.92 -0.68
CA LEU A 112 1.15 -3.82 -1.78
C LEU A 112 1.67 -2.90 -2.91
N ARG A 113 2.32 -1.79 -2.57
CA ARG A 113 3.00 -0.94 -3.56
C ARG A 113 4.09 -1.70 -4.31
N GLY A 114 4.90 -2.47 -3.60
CA GLY A 114 5.94 -3.33 -4.22
C GLY A 114 5.35 -4.30 -5.23
N LEU A 115 4.22 -4.93 -4.91
CA LEU A 115 3.50 -5.81 -5.83
C LEU A 115 2.96 -5.07 -7.05
N CYS A 116 2.41 -3.86 -6.86
CA CYS A 116 1.95 -3.00 -7.95
C CYS A 116 3.10 -2.59 -8.88
N ALA A 117 4.27 -2.25 -8.32
CA ALA A 117 5.45 -1.91 -9.08
C ALA A 117 5.94 -3.10 -9.92
N GLN A 118 6.04 -4.29 -9.32
CA GLN A 118 6.43 -5.51 -10.04
C GLN A 118 5.46 -5.85 -11.17
N ARG A 119 4.15 -5.66 -10.95
CA ARG A 119 3.13 -6.00 -11.95
C ARG A 119 2.99 -4.95 -13.05
N SER A 120 3.28 -3.69 -12.77
CA SER A 120 3.20 -2.59 -13.75
C SER A 120 4.41 -2.54 -14.68
N GLN A 121 5.56 -3.10 -14.28
CA GLN A 121 6.74 -3.21 -15.14
C GLN A 121 6.46 -4.07 -16.38
N PRO A 122 6.91 -3.64 -17.57
CA PRO A 122 6.95 -4.54 -18.71
C PRO A 122 7.87 -5.70 -18.38
N HIS A 123 7.40 -6.94 -18.53
CA HIS A 123 8.30 -8.09 -18.62
C HIS A 123 9.23 -7.89 -19.82
N GLY A 124 10.36 -7.24 -19.57
CA GLY A 124 11.43 -7.00 -20.53
C GLY A 124 12.50 -8.06 -20.32
N THR A 125 12.59 -8.97 -21.30
CA THR A 125 13.81 -9.64 -21.79
C THR A 125 14.95 -9.81 -20.78
N PRO A 126 15.31 -11.05 -20.37
CA PRO A 126 16.61 -11.27 -19.73
C PRO A 126 17.67 -10.67 -20.65
N GLY A 127 18.49 -9.78 -20.09
CA GLY A 127 19.47 -9.02 -20.86
C GLY A 127 20.23 -9.94 -21.80
N LEU A 128 20.08 -9.70 -23.10
CA LEU A 128 21.02 -10.16 -24.10
C LEU A 128 22.38 -9.55 -23.73
N ARG A 129 23.15 -10.26 -22.90
CA ARG A 129 24.59 -10.10 -22.84
C ARG A 129 25.07 -10.43 -24.25
N ILE A 130 25.38 -9.41 -25.04
CA ILE A 130 26.17 -9.58 -26.24
C ILE A 130 27.55 -10.07 -25.76
N PRO A 131 27.94 -11.32 -26.04
CA PRO A 131 29.27 -11.79 -25.72
C PRO A 131 30.21 -11.37 -26.85
N GLY A 132 31.24 -10.60 -26.51
CA GLY A 132 32.46 -10.54 -27.29
C GLY A 132 32.52 -9.48 -28.38
N SER A 133 33.30 -8.44 -28.10
CA SER A 133 34.29 -7.94 -29.05
C SER A 133 35.58 -7.71 -28.28
N GLN A 134 36.37 -8.77 -28.12
CA GLN A 134 37.81 -8.62 -27.98
C GLN A 134 38.31 -7.97 -29.27
N HIS A 135 38.84 -6.76 -29.19
CA HIS A 135 39.85 -6.34 -30.15
C HIS A 135 41.13 -5.95 -29.41
N ARG A 136 42.11 -6.85 -29.57
CA ARG A 136 43.54 -6.59 -29.38
C ARG A 136 43.93 -5.28 -30.05
N GLY A 137 44.69 -4.47 -29.32
CA GLY A 137 45.57 -3.44 -29.88
C GLY A 137 46.91 -3.55 -29.16
N ALA A 138 47.73 -4.49 -29.63
CA ALA A 138 49.14 -4.58 -29.29
C ALA A 138 49.94 -3.76 -30.33
N GLU A 139 50.99 -3.10 -29.84
CA GLU A 139 52.22 -2.75 -30.57
C GLU A 139 52.13 -1.74 -31.72
N HIS A 140 52.64 -0.53 -31.48
CA HIS A 140 53.85 -0.03 -32.14
C HIS A 140 54.45 1.16 -31.39
#